data_AF-A0A2G9P3P2-F1
#
_entry.id   AF-A0A2G9P3P2-F1
#
_cell.length_a   1.000
_cell.length_b   1.000
_cell.length_c   1.000
_cell.angle_alpha   90.00
_cell.angle_beta   90.00
_cell.angle_gamma   90.00
#
_symmetry.space_group_name_H-M   'P 1'
#
loop_
_entity.id
_entity.type
_entity.pdbx_description
1 polymer ?
#
loop_
_entity_poly.entity_id
_entity_poly.type
_entity_poly.pdbx_seq_one_letter_code
_entity_poly.pdbx_strand_id
1 'polypeptide(L)'
;TGEMFGYHISHMGPFEGLLAEGGALYPVSWIVGILSVAELTFDQVINILKVSLFIGIVHLVWAMVLRIRRLAQEGHKLVMFTEAIPNITLYGGIVVVMMCAIGSQYDVMNMYSRAHTEAVPWVTIFLGDWAQVWIVTRIAVIIVIASMVLMMVGGILHAKKHPESGGDPASVLMEVLLGKTVESLAHTISYARLGIMLLVHAALLMTVNNAFASLGGSESGGAMAMIIGGNLGIMMIEGLIVYIQSLRLHLYEFFTKWYVGGSQPFRQIRPELIYNQFIWKK
;
A
#
# COMPACT_ATOMS: atom_id res chain seq x y z
N THR A 1 11.45 -12.66 -11.85
CA THR A 1 11.63 -14.11 -11.59
C THR A 1 11.29 -14.33 -10.14
N GLY A 2 10.16 -14.97 -9.84
CA GLY A 2 9.80 -15.22 -8.45
C GLY A 2 10.67 -16.34 -7.85
N GLU A 3 10.71 -16.41 -6.53
CA GLU A 3 11.38 -17.44 -5.77
C GLU A 3 10.36 -18.28 -4.99
N MET A 4 10.59 -19.59 -4.92
CA MET A 4 9.88 -20.48 -4.02
C MET A 4 10.94 -21.13 -3.13
N PHE A 5 10.92 -20.82 -1.82
CA PHE A 5 11.90 -21.31 -0.84
C PHE A 5 13.37 -21.00 -1.18
N GLY A 6 13.64 -19.82 -1.78
CA GLY A 6 15.00 -19.43 -2.16
C GLY A 6 15.55 -20.16 -3.39
N TYR A 7 14.70 -20.87 -4.16
CA TYR A 7 15.02 -21.42 -5.47
C TYR A 7 14.26 -20.66 -6.57
N HIS A 8 14.93 -20.45 -7.70
CA HIS A 8 14.32 -19.80 -8.86
C HIS A 8 13.11 -20.60 -9.38
N ILE A 9 11.98 -19.92 -9.59
CA ILE A 9 10.79 -20.51 -10.23
C ILE A 9 11.10 -21.03 -11.65
N SER A 10 12.24 -20.65 -12.26
CA SER A 10 12.71 -21.18 -13.54
C SER A 10 12.99 -22.69 -13.56
N HIS A 11 12.94 -23.40 -12.43
CA HIS A 11 13.01 -24.86 -12.38
C HIS A 11 11.66 -25.56 -12.17
N MET A 12 10.54 -24.83 -12.08
CA MET A 12 9.21 -25.42 -11.92
C MET A 12 8.33 -25.13 -13.13
N GLY A 13 8.34 -26.07 -14.08
CA GLY A 13 7.63 -26.01 -15.37
C GLY A 13 6.16 -25.56 -15.38
N PRO A 14 5.31 -25.75 -14.35
CA PRO A 14 3.93 -25.27 -14.39
C PRO A 14 3.76 -23.74 -14.38
N PHE A 15 4.75 -22.99 -13.87
CA PHE A 15 4.65 -21.53 -13.69
C PHE A 15 5.30 -20.73 -14.84
N GLU A 16 6.07 -21.40 -15.69
CA GLU A 16 6.77 -20.80 -16.84
C GLU A 16 5.77 -20.34 -17.92
N GLY A 17 4.73 -21.14 -18.19
CA GLY A 17 3.69 -20.82 -19.19
C GLY A 17 2.71 -19.70 -18.80
N LEU A 18 2.62 -19.34 -17.51
CA LEU A 18 1.71 -18.29 -17.02
C LEU A 18 2.33 -16.88 -17.04
N LEU A 19 3.67 -16.79 -17.04
CA LEU A 19 4.45 -15.54 -17.00
C LEU A 19 5.12 -15.19 -18.34
N ALA A 20 5.16 -16.11 -19.31
CA ALA A 20 5.65 -15.87 -20.66
C ALA A 20 4.73 -14.90 -21.46
N GLU A 21 5.25 -14.31 -22.55
CA GLU A 21 4.47 -13.49 -23.48
C GLU A 21 3.24 -14.26 -23.98
N GLY A 22 2.05 -13.85 -23.50
CA GLY A 22 0.76 -14.50 -23.79
C GLY A 22 0.09 -15.20 -22.60
N GLY A 23 0.73 -15.26 -21.43
CA GLY A 23 0.12 -15.80 -20.20
C GLY A 23 -0.83 -14.82 -19.51
N ALA A 24 -1.82 -15.33 -18.77
CA ALA A 24 -2.82 -14.51 -18.05
C ALA A 24 -2.20 -13.54 -17.00
N LEU A 25 -0.96 -13.78 -16.58
CA LEU A 25 -0.22 -12.96 -15.62
C LEU A 25 0.87 -12.08 -16.27
N TYR A 26 0.98 -12.05 -17.61
CA TYR A 26 1.92 -11.18 -18.33
C TYR A 26 1.78 -9.68 -17.99
N PRO A 27 0.58 -9.10 -17.80
CA PRO A 27 0.44 -7.69 -17.39
C PRO A 27 0.96 -7.39 -15.97
N VAL A 28 1.16 -8.42 -15.14
CA VAL A 28 1.64 -8.33 -13.75
C VAL A 28 3.07 -8.87 -13.63
N SER A 29 3.67 -9.33 -14.74
CA SER A 29 5.01 -9.90 -14.78
C SER A 29 6.10 -8.92 -14.33
N TRP A 30 5.90 -7.61 -14.52
CA TRP A 30 6.81 -6.57 -14.04
C TRP A 30 6.87 -6.47 -12.51
N ILE A 31 5.83 -6.89 -11.79
CA ILE A 31 5.83 -6.98 -10.31
C ILE A 31 6.59 -8.24 -9.86
N VAL A 32 6.43 -9.35 -10.58
CA VAL A 32 7.06 -10.66 -10.30
C VAL A 32 8.52 -10.71 -10.79
N GLY A 33 8.88 -9.87 -11.76
CA GLY A 33 10.23 -9.64 -12.28
C GLY A 33 11.22 -9.16 -11.22
N ILE A 34 10.72 -8.31 -10.32
CA ILE A 34 11.46 -7.57 -9.28
C ILE A 34 11.78 -8.44 -8.04
N LEU A 35 11.16 -9.60 -7.88
CA LEU A 35 11.31 -10.50 -6.73
C LEU A 35 12.52 -11.44 -6.79
N SER A 36 13.46 -11.22 -7.72
CA SER A 36 14.68 -12.02 -7.84
C SER A 36 15.73 -11.52 -6.84
N VAL A 37 15.58 -11.88 -5.57
CA VAL A 37 16.45 -11.40 -4.49
C VAL A 37 17.69 -12.29 -4.36
N ALA A 38 18.34 -12.58 -5.48
CA ALA A 38 19.59 -13.34 -5.51
C ALA A 38 20.79 -12.48 -5.09
N GLU A 39 20.69 -11.15 -5.21
CA GLU A 39 21.68 -10.18 -4.73
C GLU A 39 20.96 -8.95 -4.16
N LEU A 40 21.13 -8.68 -2.85
CA LEU A 40 20.63 -7.46 -2.21
C LEU A 40 21.49 -6.25 -2.61
N THR A 41 21.35 -5.81 -3.87
CA THR A 41 21.98 -4.58 -4.36
C THR A 41 21.15 -3.35 -3.96
N PHE A 42 21.78 -2.17 -3.97
CA PHE A 42 21.11 -0.91 -3.63
C PHE A 42 19.89 -0.63 -4.53
N ASP A 43 19.99 -0.96 -5.83
CA ASP A 43 18.91 -0.79 -6.79
C ASP A 43 17.72 -1.72 -6.52
N GLN A 44 17.98 -2.96 -6.10
CA GLN A 44 16.95 -3.93 -5.70
C GLN A 44 16.17 -3.45 -4.47
N VAL A 45 16.88 -2.91 -3.47
CA VAL A 45 16.25 -2.33 -2.26
C VAL A 45 15.32 -1.19 -2.63
N ILE A 46 15.77 -0.28 -3.50
CA ILE A 46 14.94 0.84 -3.99
C ILE A 46 13.73 0.30 -4.75
N ASN A 47 13.90 -0.71 -5.61
CA ASN A 47 12.80 -1.28 -6.39
C ASN A 47 11.75 -1.99 -5.51
N ILE A 48 12.17 -2.71 -4.46
CA ILE A 48 11.26 -3.33 -3.49
C ILE A 48 10.47 -2.27 -2.72
N LEU A 49 11.15 -1.22 -2.23
CA LEU A 49 10.50 -0.11 -1.54
C LEU A 49 9.50 0.60 -2.46
N LYS A 50 9.88 0.85 -3.71
CA LYS A 50 9.01 1.39 -4.76
C LYS A 50 7.72 0.55 -4.87
N VAL A 51 7.82 -0.76 -5.12
CA VAL A 51 6.64 -1.64 -5.25
C VAL A 51 5.77 -1.62 -3.98
N SER A 52 6.38 -1.64 -2.79
CA SER A 52 5.62 -1.59 -1.53
C SER A 52 4.80 -0.30 -1.36
N LEU A 53 5.38 0.85 -1.73
CA LEU A 53 4.69 2.13 -1.71
C LEU A 53 3.56 2.17 -2.75
N PHE A 54 3.76 1.59 -3.93
CA PHE A 54 2.72 1.48 -4.96
C PHE A 54 1.51 0.68 -4.47
N ILE A 55 1.74 -0.48 -3.86
CA ILE A 55 0.66 -1.27 -3.23
C ILE A 55 -0.09 -0.43 -2.20
N GLY A 56 0.65 0.36 -1.40
CA GLY A 56 0.05 1.27 -0.43
C GLY A 56 -0.83 2.36 -1.04
N ILE A 57 -0.37 2.97 -2.13
CA ILE A 57 -1.15 3.97 -2.88
C ILE A 57 -2.46 3.34 -3.37
N VAL A 58 -2.40 2.17 -4.00
CA VAL A 58 -3.60 1.46 -4.50
C VAL A 58 -4.56 1.15 -3.35
N HIS A 59 -4.05 0.64 -2.22
CA HIS A 59 -4.86 0.30 -1.06
C HIS A 59 -5.51 1.53 -0.41
N LEU A 60 -4.79 2.65 -0.30
CA LEU A 60 -5.30 3.91 0.25
C LEU A 60 -6.34 4.56 -0.66
N VAL A 61 -6.09 4.57 -1.98
CA VAL A 61 -7.07 5.06 -2.97
C VAL A 61 -8.36 4.23 -2.88
N TRP A 62 -8.26 2.92 -2.75
CA TRP A 62 -9.42 2.05 -2.58
C TRP A 62 -10.22 2.41 -1.32
N ALA A 63 -9.56 2.62 -0.18
CA ALA A 63 -10.21 3.03 1.06
C ALA A 63 -10.95 4.38 0.92
N MET A 64 -10.36 5.34 0.20
CA MET A 64 -10.99 6.64 -0.05
C MET A 64 -12.19 6.52 -1.00
N VAL A 65 -12.12 5.65 -2.01
CA VAL A 65 -13.25 5.37 -2.91
C VAL A 65 -14.42 4.77 -2.12
N LEU A 66 -14.16 3.84 -1.20
CA LEU A 66 -15.20 3.30 -0.32
C LEU A 66 -15.85 4.38 0.55
N ARG A 67 -15.05 5.31 1.09
CA ARG A 67 -15.57 6.47 1.84
C ARG A 67 -16.51 7.33 0.98
N ILE A 68 -16.15 7.60 -0.28
CA ILE A 68 -16.98 8.36 -1.22
C ILE A 68 -18.29 7.61 -1.52
N ARG A 69 -18.22 6.30 -1.80
CA ARG A 69 -19.43 5.49 -2.06
C ARG A 69 -20.39 5.49 -0.86
N ARG A 70 -19.87 5.40 0.36
CA ARG A 70 -20.67 5.48 1.59
C ARG A 70 -21.38 6.84 1.71
N LEU A 71 -20.64 7.94 1.57
CA LEU A 71 -21.21 9.30 1.64
C LEU A 71 -22.26 9.55 0.55
N ALA A 72 -22.09 8.96 -0.64
CA ALA A 72 -23.07 9.02 -1.71
C ALA A 72 -24.36 8.25 -1.36
N GLN A 73 -24.26 7.11 -0.67
CA GLN A 73 -25.41 6.33 -0.21
C GLN A 73 -26.16 6.99 0.95
N GLU A 74 -25.44 7.64 1.87
CA GLU A 74 -26.01 8.38 3.01
C GLU A 74 -26.64 9.73 2.62
N GLY A 75 -26.42 10.19 1.38
CA GLY A 75 -27.04 11.42 0.85
C GLY A 75 -26.37 12.73 1.32
N HIS A 76 -25.24 12.66 2.03
CA HIS A 76 -24.48 13.83 2.51
C HIS A 76 -23.65 14.49 1.39
N LYS A 77 -24.31 15.02 0.36
CA LYS A 77 -23.68 15.57 -0.85
C LYS A 77 -22.69 16.69 -0.58
N LEU A 78 -22.95 17.57 0.40
CA LEU A 78 -22.07 18.69 0.72
C LEU A 78 -20.70 18.19 1.19
N VAL A 79 -20.67 17.33 2.20
CA VAL A 79 -19.44 16.72 2.75
C VAL A 79 -18.68 15.92 1.68
N MET A 80 -19.41 15.21 0.82
CA MET A 80 -18.81 14.46 -0.28
C MET A 80 -18.03 15.38 -1.25
N PHE A 81 -18.64 16.48 -1.70
CA PHE A 81 -18.01 17.41 -2.65
C PHE A 81 -16.95 18.30 -2.02
N THR A 82 -17.10 18.68 -0.76
CA THR A 82 -16.21 19.64 -0.13
C THR A 82 -15.05 18.99 0.63
N GLU A 83 -15.19 17.74 1.07
CA GLU A 83 -14.14 17.05 1.83
C GLU A 83 -13.67 15.75 1.17
N ALA A 84 -14.57 14.89 0.69
CA ALA A 84 -14.18 13.55 0.24
C ALA A 84 -13.50 13.54 -1.13
N ILE A 85 -14.08 14.23 -2.11
CA ILE A 85 -13.51 14.35 -3.47
C ILE A 85 -12.22 15.17 -3.46
N PRO A 86 -12.14 16.32 -2.77
CA PRO A 86 -10.88 17.06 -2.68
C PRO A 86 -9.78 16.29 -1.94
N ASN A 87 -10.11 15.48 -0.91
CA ASN A 87 -9.10 14.69 -0.19
C ASN A 87 -8.46 13.60 -1.07
N ILE A 88 -9.25 12.84 -1.85
CA ILE A 88 -8.67 11.86 -2.79
C ILE A 88 -7.84 12.54 -3.87
N THR A 89 -8.27 13.72 -4.31
CA THR A 89 -7.56 14.50 -5.33
C THR A 89 -6.26 15.09 -4.79
N LEU A 90 -6.26 15.57 -3.54
CA LEU A 90 -5.09 16.02 -2.81
C LEU A 90 -4.08 14.88 -2.62
N TYR A 91 -4.54 13.73 -2.13
CA TYR A 91 -3.71 12.54 -1.97
C TYR A 91 -3.08 12.11 -3.30
N GLY A 92 -3.89 12.02 -4.36
CA GLY A 92 -3.41 11.68 -5.70
C GLY A 92 -2.38 12.68 -6.23
N GLY A 93 -2.62 13.98 -6.05
CA GLY A 93 -1.70 15.02 -6.45
C GLY A 93 -0.35 14.95 -5.72
N ILE A 94 -0.36 14.74 -4.40
CA ILE A 94 0.86 14.56 -3.60
C ILE A 94 1.64 13.33 -4.05
N VAL A 95 0.95 12.21 -4.24
CA VAL A 95 1.57 10.97 -4.72
C VAL A 95 2.20 11.15 -6.10
N VAL A 96 1.50 11.80 -7.03
CA VAL A 96 2.04 12.07 -8.37
C VAL A 96 3.27 12.96 -8.31
N VAL A 97 3.29 13.98 -7.44
CA VAL A 97 4.49 14.81 -7.21
C VAL A 97 5.64 13.97 -6.64
N MET A 98 5.36 13.07 -5.68
CA MET A 98 6.39 12.16 -5.15
C MET A 98 6.93 11.22 -6.25
N MET A 99 6.08 10.71 -7.13
CA MET A 99 6.51 9.86 -8.26
C MET A 99 7.36 10.64 -9.26
N CYS A 100 7.02 11.90 -9.53
CA CYS A 100 7.82 12.78 -10.37
C CYS A 100 9.20 13.05 -9.74
N ALA A 101 9.26 13.24 -8.42
CA ALA A 101 10.53 13.42 -7.71
C ALA A 101 11.42 12.16 -7.78
N ILE A 102 10.84 10.96 -7.63
CA ILE A 102 11.57 9.70 -7.81
C ILE A 102 12.02 9.52 -9.26
N GLY A 103 11.16 9.88 -10.23
CA GLY A 103 11.48 9.85 -11.65
C GLY A 103 12.65 10.77 -12.01
N SER A 104 12.73 11.96 -11.40
CA SER A 104 13.78 12.96 -11.63
C SER A 104 15.08 12.72 -10.84
N GLN A 105 15.32 11.50 -10.34
CA GLN A 105 16.47 11.18 -9.46
C GLN A 105 16.58 12.11 -8.23
N TYR A 106 15.45 12.51 -7.65
CA TYR A 106 15.36 13.42 -6.51
C TYR A 106 15.91 14.85 -6.77
N ASP A 107 16.09 15.26 -8.02
CA ASP A 107 16.37 16.66 -8.39
C ASP A 107 15.08 17.50 -8.33
N VAL A 108 14.60 17.75 -7.10
CA VAL A 108 13.36 18.50 -6.83
C VAL A 108 13.47 19.96 -7.27
N MET A 109 14.69 20.51 -7.30
CA MET A 109 14.93 21.92 -7.66
C MET A 109 14.70 22.15 -9.15
N ASN A 110 15.14 21.22 -10.00
CA ASN A 110 15.05 21.36 -11.45
C ASN A 110 13.88 20.59 -12.09
N MET A 111 13.03 19.96 -11.29
CA MET A 111 11.83 19.21 -11.74
C MET A 111 10.84 20.07 -12.57
N TYR A 112 10.87 21.39 -12.40
CA TYR A 112 10.03 22.35 -13.17
C TYR A 112 10.60 22.72 -14.55
N SER A 113 11.89 22.44 -14.78
CA SER A 113 12.61 22.80 -16.00
C SER A 113 12.47 21.70 -17.05
N ARG A 114 12.53 22.08 -18.35
CA ARG A 114 12.43 21.14 -19.48
C ARG A 114 13.65 20.19 -19.62
N ALA A 115 14.52 20.15 -18.62
CA ALA A 115 15.77 19.38 -18.65
C ALA A 115 15.56 17.88 -18.42
N HIS A 116 14.48 17.48 -17.74
CA HIS A 116 14.19 16.09 -17.38
C HIS A 116 12.97 15.56 -18.14
N THR A 117 13.20 14.98 -19.33
CA THR A 117 12.16 14.29 -20.12
C THR A 117 11.96 12.83 -19.70
N GLU A 118 12.43 12.48 -18.50
CA GLU A 118 12.36 11.12 -17.98
C GLU A 118 10.91 10.69 -17.76
N ALA A 119 10.66 9.40 -17.97
CA ALA A 119 9.37 8.78 -17.77
C ALA A 119 9.05 8.71 -16.27
N VAL A 120 7.89 9.23 -15.86
CA VAL A 120 7.45 9.10 -14.46
C VAL A 120 7.16 7.62 -14.18
N PRO A 121 7.78 7.01 -13.16
CA PRO A 121 7.52 5.62 -12.79
C PRO A 121 6.02 5.38 -12.52
N TRP A 122 5.49 4.32 -13.10
CA TRP A 122 4.09 3.86 -13.04
C TRP A 122 3.03 4.81 -13.62
N VAL A 123 3.19 6.12 -13.55
CA VAL A 123 2.25 7.09 -14.16
C VAL A 123 2.26 6.97 -15.69
N THR A 124 3.43 6.72 -16.28
CA THR A 124 3.59 6.49 -17.72
C THR A 124 2.92 5.20 -18.20
N ILE A 125 2.71 4.21 -17.32
CA ILE A 125 1.93 3.00 -17.65
C ILE A 125 0.45 3.35 -17.87
N PHE A 126 -0.09 4.28 -17.09
CA PHE A 126 -1.50 4.65 -17.16
C PHE A 126 -1.79 5.79 -18.15
N LEU A 127 -0.87 6.76 -18.25
CA LEU A 127 -1.06 7.94 -19.11
C LEU A 127 -0.40 7.76 -20.47
N GLY A 128 0.63 6.91 -20.62
CA GLY A 128 1.43 6.76 -21.84
C GLY A 128 2.68 7.66 -21.87
N ASP A 129 3.49 7.53 -22.92
CA ASP A 129 4.83 8.15 -23.03
C ASP A 129 4.84 9.70 -23.06
N TRP A 130 3.67 10.34 -23.22
CA TRP A 130 3.55 11.79 -23.17
C TRP A 130 3.62 12.35 -21.73
N ALA A 131 3.49 11.48 -20.71
CA ALA A 131 3.54 11.84 -19.30
C ALA A 131 4.98 12.08 -18.82
N GLN A 132 5.58 13.17 -19.30
CA GLN A 132 6.90 13.64 -18.87
C GLN A 132 6.85 14.29 -17.48
N VAL A 133 7.91 14.14 -16.69
CA VAL A 133 8.04 14.69 -15.33
C VAL A 133 7.63 16.17 -15.25
N TRP A 134 8.11 17.02 -16.17
CA TRP A 134 7.85 18.46 -16.11
C TRP A 134 6.37 18.83 -16.30
N ILE A 135 5.62 18.10 -17.14
CA ILE A 135 4.22 18.42 -17.44
C ILE A 135 3.30 17.90 -16.34
N VAL A 136 3.57 16.67 -15.88
CA VAL A 136 2.81 16.00 -14.84
C VAL A 136 2.97 16.75 -13.52
N THR A 137 4.18 17.19 -13.18
CA THR A 137 4.44 17.98 -11.96
C THR A 137 3.61 19.26 -11.91
N ARG A 138 3.56 20.02 -13.01
CA ARG A 138 2.81 21.29 -13.06
C ARG A 138 1.31 21.06 -12.89
N ILE A 139 0.78 20.06 -13.58
CA ILE A 139 -0.64 19.69 -13.48
C ILE A 139 -0.95 19.24 -12.04
N ALA A 140 -0.10 18.40 -11.45
CA ALA A 140 -0.30 17.89 -10.09
C ALA A 140 -0.28 19.00 -9.04
N VAL A 141 0.64 19.97 -9.14
CA VAL A 141 0.69 21.10 -8.19
C VAL A 141 -0.56 21.98 -8.30
N ILE A 142 -1.04 22.25 -9.51
CA ILE A 142 -2.30 23.00 -9.70
C ILE A 142 -3.47 22.24 -9.08
N ILE A 143 -3.54 20.93 -9.29
CA ILE A 143 -4.59 20.07 -8.73
C ILE A 143 -4.54 20.04 -7.19
N VAL A 144 -3.34 19.98 -6.59
CA VAL A 144 -3.14 20.03 -5.14
C VAL A 144 -3.67 21.35 -4.58
N ILE A 145 -3.26 22.48 -5.16
CA ILE A 145 -3.69 23.81 -4.71
C ILE A 145 -5.21 23.95 -4.87
N ALA A 146 -5.78 23.54 -6.00
CA ALA A 146 -7.22 23.60 -6.24
C ALA A 146 -8.00 22.75 -5.20
N SER A 147 -7.51 21.54 -4.89
CA SER A 147 -8.11 20.66 -3.89
C SER A 147 -8.04 21.27 -2.49
N MET A 148 -6.92 21.89 -2.12
CA MET A 148 -6.78 22.59 -0.84
C MET A 148 -7.75 23.77 -0.71
N VAL A 149 -7.92 24.56 -1.77
CA VAL A 149 -8.89 25.67 -1.78
C VAL A 149 -10.32 25.15 -1.61
N LEU A 150 -10.69 24.08 -2.32
CA LEU A 150 -12.01 23.46 -2.19
C LEU A 150 -12.27 22.93 -0.77
N MET A 151 -11.27 22.30 -0.14
CA MET A 151 -11.37 21.84 1.25
C MET A 151 -11.50 23.00 2.23
N MET A 152 -10.77 24.09 2.01
CA MET A 152 -10.82 25.28 2.85
C MET A 152 -12.20 25.95 2.80
N VAL A 153 -12.74 26.14 1.59
CA VAL A 153 -14.12 26.65 1.40
C VAL A 153 -15.14 25.70 2.03
N GLY A 154 -14.93 24.40 1.86
CA GLY A 154 -15.72 23.34 2.49
C GLY A 154 -15.79 23.40 4.00
N GLY A 155 -14.63 23.44 4.64
CA GLY A 155 -14.50 23.49 6.09
C GLY A 155 -15.07 24.78 6.67
N ILE A 156 -14.86 25.92 6.01
CA ILE A 156 -15.47 27.20 6.43
C ILE A 156 -17.00 27.15 6.30
N LEU A 157 -17.53 26.57 5.21
CA LEU A 157 -18.97 26.42 5.01
C LEU A 157 -19.60 25.48 6.06
N HIS A 158 -18.91 24.41 6.41
CA HIS A 158 -19.33 23.47 7.46
C HIS A 158 -19.30 24.13 8.85
N ALA A 159 -18.23 24.87 9.17
CA ALA A 159 -18.10 25.63 10.41
C ALA A 159 -19.18 26.72 10.56
N LYS A 160 -19.57 27.37 9.46
CA LYS A 160 -20.66 28.35 9.45
C LYS A 160 -22.05 27.72 9.66
N LYS A 161 -22.24 26.47 9.24
CA LYS A 161 -23.51 25.74 9.36
C LYS A 161 -23.69 25.06 10.72
N HIS A 162 -22.60 24.76 11.42
CA HIS A 162 -22.55 24.19 12.76
C HIS A 162 -21.72 25.07 13.71
N PRO A 163 -22.28 26.19 14.20
CA PRO A 163 -21.56 27.16 15.03
C PRO A 163 -21.01 26.57 16.34
N GLU A 164 -21.60 25.49 16.85
CA GLU A 164 -21.13 24.75 18.03
C GLU A 164 -19.72 24.14 17.88
N SER A 165 -19.17 24.07 16.66
CA SER A 165 -17.86 23.44 16.39
C SER A 165 -16.66 24.39 16.40
N GLY A 166 -16.85 25.69 16.68
CA GLY A 166 -15.74 26.63 16.95
C GLY A 166 -14.69 26.74 15.84
N GLY A 167 -15.05 26.47 14.59
CA GLY A 167 -14.13 26.47 13.44
C GLY A 167 -13.75 27.89 13.01
N ASP A 168 -12.77 28.48 13.68
CA ASP A 168 -12.06 29.67 13.18
C ASP A 168 -11.44 29.36 11.80
N PRO A 169 -11.55 30.24 10.79
CA PRO A 169 -10.87 30.06 9.51
C PRO A 169 -9.39 29.65 9.62
N ALA A 170 -8.70 30.09 10.68
CA ALA A 170 -7.32 29.68 10.96
C ALA A 170 -7.19 28.20 11.33
N SER A 171 -8.13 27.62 12.09
CA SER A 171 -8.09 26.20 12.47
C SER A 171 -8.39 25.29 11.27
N VAL A 172 -9.33 25.68 10.40
CA VAL A 172 -9.61 24.99 9.14
C VAL A 172 -8.39 25.02 8.21
N LEU A 173 -7.73 26.18 8.10
CA LEU A 173 -6.52 26.33 7.31
C LEU A 173 -5.39 25.43 7.83
N MET A 174 -5.21 25.37 9.16
CA MET A 174 -4.23 24.49 9.79
C MET A 174 -4.55 23.00 9.56
N GLU A 175 -5.82 22.62 9.68
CA GLU A 175 -6.27 21.23 9.44
C GLU A 175 -6.00 20.83 7.98
N VAL A 176 -6.36 21.66 7.01
CA VAL A 176 -6.18 21.35 5.58
C VAL A 176 -4.70 21.36 5.19
N LEU A 177 -3.94 22.39 5.60
CA LEU A 177 -2.53 22.54 5.22
C LEU A 177 -1.64 21.49 5.89
N LEU A 178 -1.71 21.38 7.21
CA LEU A 178 -0.80 20.53 7.97
C LEU A 178 -1.45 19.19 8.32
N GLY A 179 -2.69 19.19 8.81
CA GLY A 179 -3.37 17.95 9.18
C GLY A 179 -3.48 16.96 8.02
N LYS A 180 -4.23 17.31 6.97
CA LYS A 180 -4.52 16.40 5.84
C LYS A 180 -3.30 16.09 4.99
N THR A 181 -2.42 17.06 4.76
CA THR A 181 -1.19 16.85 3.99
C THR A 181 -0.22 15.93 4.74
N VAL A 182 0.07 16.20 6.01
CA VAL A 182 0.98 15.34 6.80
C VAL A 182 0.37 13.96 6.98
N GLU A 183 -0.93 13.87 7.24
CA GLU A 183 -1.65 12.60 7.31
C GLU A 183 -1.48 11.79 6.02
N SER A 184 -1.63 12.42 4.84
CA SER A 184 -1.46 11.75 3.54
C SER A 184 -0.06 11.16 3.33
N LEU A 185 0.97 11.90 3.75
CA LEU A 185 2.37 11.48 3.68
C LEU A 185 2.68 10.37 4.68
N ALA A 186 2.22 10.52 5.93
CA ALA A 186 2.42 9.55 6.99
C ALA A 186 1.81 8.19 6.63
N HIS A 187 0.58 8.18 6.09
CA HIS A 187 -0.06 6.97 5.61
C HIS A 187 0.74 6.30 4.50
N THR A 188 1.25 7.06 3.53
CA THR A 188 2.04 6.52 2.41
C THR A 188 3.37 5.93 2.90
N ILE A 189 4.08 6.63 3.78
CA ILE A 189 5.35 6.15 4.36
C ILE A 189 5.13 4.89 5.22
N SER A 190 3.98 4.75 5.88
CA SER A 190 3.66 3.56 6.68
C SER A 190 3.74 2.25 5.88
N TYR A 191 3.40 2.30 4.58
CA TYR A 191 3.48 1.13 3.69
C TYR A 191 4.90 0.69 3.36
N ALA A 192 5.92 1.54 3.56
CA ALA A 192 7.32 1.14 3.44
C ALA A 192 7.66 -0.04 4.37
N ARG A 193 6.88 -0.23 5.45
CA ARG A 193 6.97 -1.39 6.34
C ARG A 193 6.82 -2.72 5.59
N LEU A 194 5.91 -2.82 4.63
CA LEU A 194 5.76 -4.03 3.82
C LEU A 194 7.03 -4.34 3.02
N GLY A 195 7.65 -3.30 2.44
CA GLY A 195 8.92 -3.44 1.72
C GLY A 195 10.07 -3.86 2.63
N ILE A 196 10.20 -3.27 3.81
CA ILE A 196 11.23 -3.64 4.79
C ILE A 196 11.07 -5.10 5.23
N MET A 197 9.85 -5.55 5.52
CA MET A 197 9.61 -6.95 5.89
C MET A 197 10.00 -7.91 4.76
N LEU A 198 9.69 -7.57 3.50
CA LEU A 198 10.10 -8.37 2.35
C LEU A 198 11.64 -8.42 2.20
N LEU A 199 12.32 -7.30 2.45
CA LEU A 199 13.79 -7.25 2.42
C LEU A 199 14.42 -8.12 3.51
N VAL A 200 13.87 -8.08 4.73
CA VAL A 200 14.33 -8.94 5.84
C VAL A 200 14.12 -10.40 5.48
N HIS A 201 12.96 -10.77 4.93
CA HIS A 201 12.67 -12.13 4.50
C HIS A 201 13.73 -12.65 3.52
N ALA A 202 14.00 -11.86 2.49
CA ALA A 202 14.95 -12.25 1.47
C ALA A 202 16.39 -12.32 2.00
N ALA A 203 16.79 -11.40 2.89
CA ALA A 203 18.09 -11.45 3.55
C ALA A 203 18.27 -12.73 4.39
N LEU A 204 17.22 -13.15 5.11
CA LEU A 204 17.24 -14.38 5.91
C LEU A 204 17.30 -15.63 5.04
N LEU A 205 16.54 -15.68 3.94
CA LEU A 205 16.61 -16.78 2.97
C LEU A 205 17.99 -16.88 2.31
N MET A 206 18.57 -15.76 1.89
CA MET A 206 19.92 -15.71 1.34
C MET A 206 20.96 -16.22 2.35
N THR A 207 20.81 -15.86 3.63
CA THR A 207 21.70 -16.32 4.69
C THR A 207 21.59 -17.83 4.92
N VAL A 208 20.38 -18.39 4.92
CA VAL A 208 20.16 -19.85 5.04
C VAL A 208 20.74 -20.59 3.83
N ASN A 209 20.53 -20.08 2.62
CA ASN A 209 21.07 -20.69 1.40
C ASN A 209 22.61 -20.64 1.37
N ASN A 210 23.22 -19.52 1.78
CA ASN A 210 24.68 -19.41 1.88
C ASN A 210 25.26 -20.33 2.96
N ALA A 211 24.55 -20.49 4.09
CA ALA A 211 24.92 -21.46 5.12
C ALA A 211 24.82 -22.91 4.60
N PHE A 212 23.83 -23.22 3.75
CA PHE A 212 23.65 -24.54 3.17
C PHE A 212 24.81 -24.89 2.21
N ALA A 213 25.17 -23.94 1.36
CA ALA A 213 26.30 -24.10 0.44
C ALA A 213 27.63 -24.29 1.18
N SER A 214 27.85 -23.57 2.28
CA SER A 214 29.11 -23.67 3.05
C SER A 214 29.23 -24.94 3.91
N LEU A 215 28.12 -25.58 4.27
CA LEU A 215 28.07 -26.83 5.06
C LEU A 215 28.19 -28.12 4.22
N GLY A 216 28.61 -28.01 2.95
CA GLY A 216 28.83 -29.17 2.07
C GLY A 216 27.61 -29.59 1.24
N GLY A 217 26.58 -28.73 1.14
CA GLY A 217 25.46 -28.92 0.23
C GLY A 217 24.66 -30.21 0.46
N SER A 218 24.16 -30.81 -0.62
CA SER A 218 23.27 -31.98 -0.56
C SER A 218 23.92 -33.27 -0.03
N GLU A 219 25.24 -33.31 0.07
CA GLU A 219 25.98 -34.51 0.49
C GLU A 219 26.08 -34.63 2.01
N SER A 220 25.84 -33.55 2.77
CA SER A 220 25.84 -33.59 4.23
C SER A 220 24.41 -33.61 4.79
N GLY A 221 24.09 -34.62 5.61
CA GLY A 221 22.79 -34.72 6.27
C GLY A 221 22.50 -33.53 7.20
N GLY A 222 23.56 -32.90 7.73
CA GLY A 222 23.48 -31.68 8.53
C GLY A 222 23.02 -30.45 7.73
N ALA A 223 23.51 -30.27 6.50
CA ALA A 223 23.06 -29.18 5.63
C ALA A 223 21.59 -29.36 5.23
N MET A 224 21.15 -30.59 4.93
CA MET A 224 19.76 -30.86 4.60
C MET A 224 18.80 -30.61 5.78
N ALA A 225 19.19 -30.98 7.00
CA ALA A 225 18.41 -30.66 8.20
C ALA A 225 18.32 -29.13 8.42
N MET A 226 19.40 -28.41 8.13
CA MET A 226 19.48 -26.96 8.29
C MET A 226 18.61 -26.21 7.26
N ILE A 227 18.60 -26.58 5.98
CA ILE A 227 17.77 -25.88 4.99
C ILE A 227 16.27 -26.08 5.23
N ILE A 228 15.86 -27.29 5.62
CA ILE A 228 14.46 -27.60 5.94
C ILE A 228 14.05 -26.91 7.24
N GLY A 229 14.85 -27.04 8.30
CA GLY A 229 14.56 -26.44 9.60
C GLY A 229 14.64 -24.91 9.59
N GLY A 230 15.62 -24.36 8.88
CA GLY A 230 15.85 -22.93 8.73
C GLY A 230 14.71 -22.24 7.97
N ASN A 231 14.32 -22.76 6.81
CA ASN A 231 13.19 -22.21 6.06
C ASN A 231 11.86 -22.35 6.81
N LEU A 232 11.63 -23.48 7.49
CA LEU A 232 10.43 -23.66 8.32
C LEU A 232 10.40 -22.68 9.50
N GLY A 233 11.54 -22.48 10.16
CA GLY A 233 11.68 -21.53 11.26
C GLY A 233 11.44 -20.09 10.82
N ILE A 234 12.04 -19.67 9.70
CA ILE A 234 11.82 -18.35 9.10
C ILE A 234 10.35 -18.16 8.79
N MET A 235 9.72 -19.10 8.08
CA MET A 235 8.29 -19.01 7.73
C MET A 235 7.39 -18.85 8.97
N MET A 236 7.65 -19.59 10.05
CA MET A 236 6.83 -19.51 11.26
C MET A 236 7.00 -18.17 11.99
N ILE A 237 8.24 -17.75 12.22
CA ILE A 237 8.53 -16.54 13.00
C ILE A 237 8.17 -15.29 12.19
N GLU A 238 8.66 -15.22 10.97
CA GLU A 238 8.45 -14.06 10.12
C GLU A 238 7.01 -13.99 9.61
N GLY A 239 6.40 -15.13 9.26
CA GLY A 239 5.00 -15.17 8.89
C GLY A 239 4.09 -14.58 9.97
N LEU A 240 4.36 -14.88 11.25
CA LEU A 240 3.64 -14.29 12.37
C LEU A 240 3.88 -12.77 12.48
N ILE A 241 5.13 -12.31 12.35
CA ILE A 241 5.45 -10.88 12.43
C ILE A 241 4.78 -10.12 11.27
N VAL A 242 4.93 -10.60 10.04
CA VAL A 242 4.32 -10.00 8.84
C VAL A 242 2.80 -9.98 8.94
N TYR A 243 2.19 -11.04 9.48
CA TYR A 243 0.75 -11.09 9.73
C TYR A 243 0.31 -9.97 10.68
N ILE A 244 0.99 -9.79 11.82
CA ILE A 244 0.67 -8.72 12.78
C ILE A 244 0.86 -7.34 12.13
N GLN A 245 1.93 -7.15 11.34
CA GLN A 245 2.16 -5.86 10.65
C GLN A 245 1.11 -5.59 9.58
N SER A 246 0.69 -6.60 8.82
CA SER A 246 -0.37 -6.47 7.81
C SER A 246 -1.71 -6.15 8.44
N LEU A 247 -2.07 -6.81 9.55
CA LEU A 247 -3.28 -6.48 10.31
C LEU A 247 -3.30 -5.03 10.78
N ARG A 248 -2.15 -4.54 11.26
CA ARG A 248 -2.00 -3.14 11.65
C ARG A 248 -2.36 -2.20 10.49
N LEU A 249 -1.80 -2.48 9.32
CA LEU A 249 -2.02 -1.68 8.11
C LEU A 249 -3.50 -1.63 7.70
N HIS A 250 -4.20 -2.75 7.86
CA HIS A 250 -5.64 -2.81 7.58
C HIS A 250 -6.46 -2.05 8.62
N LEU A 251 -6.13 -2.20 9.91
CA LEU A 251 -6.89 -1.58 10.99
C LEU A 251 -6.71 -0.06 11.07
N TYR A 252 -5.48 0.44 10.92
CA TYR A 252 -5.20 1.86 11.12
C TYR A 252 -5.31 2.68 9.84
N GLU A 253 -4.90 2.15 8.70
CA GLU A 253 -4.85 2.91 7.44
C GLU A 253 -6.05 2.63 6.52
N PHE A 254 -6.62 1.42 6.55
CA PHE A 254 -7.74 1.06 5.67
C PHE A 254 -9.10 1.26 6.32
N PHE A 255 -9.39 0.56 7.43
CA PHE A 255 -10.71 0.56 8.04
C PHE A 255 -11.10 1.93 8.60
N THR A 256 -10.17 2.69 9.20
CA THR A 256 -10.45 4.03 9.75
C THR A 256 -11.02 5.02 8.73
N LYS A 257 -10.74 4.85 7.44
CA LYS A 257 -11.17 5.79 6.39
C LYS A 257 -12.63 5.63 5.99
N TRP A 258 -13.18 4.41 6.07
CA TRP A 258 -14.52 4.13 5.55
C TRP A 258 -15.44 3.42 6.55
N TYR A 259 -14.90 2.74 7.56
CA TYR A 259 -15.71 2.01 8.52
C TYR A 259 -16.14 2.94 9.66
N VAL A 260 -17.47 3.09 9.83
CA VAL A 260 -18.05 3.77 11.00
C VAL A 260 -18.54 2.68 11.94
N GLY A 261 -17.94 2.59 13.12
CA GLY A 261 -18.39 1.65 14.15
C GLY A 261 -19.74 2.06 14.75
N GLY A 262 -20.44 1.11 15.39
CA GLY A 262 -21.62 1.41 16.21
C GLY A 262 -22.95 0.84 15.72
N SER A 263 -22.98 0.06 14.65
CA SER A 263 -24.19 -0.71 14.31
C SER A 263 -24.42 -1.82 15.34
N GLN A 264 -25.66 -2.00 15.80
CA GLN A 264 -25.98 -3.10 16.71
C GLN A 264 -25.72 -4.45 16.01
N PRO A 265 -24.99 -5.38 16.64
CA PRO A 265 -24.78 -6.70 16.06
C PRO A 265 -26.14 -7.38 15.91
N PHE A 266 -26.38 -7.97 14.74
CA PHE A 266 -27.61 -8.70 14.48
C PHE A 266 -27.72 -9.88 15.44
N ARG A 267 -28.55 -9.72 16.48
CA ARG A 267 -28.87 -10.79 17.41
C ARG A 267 -29.98 -11.62 16.80
N GLN A 268 -29.62 -12.77 16.23
CA GLN A 268 -30.61 -13.77 15.83
C GLN A 268 -31.49 -14.11 17.03
N ILE A 269 -32.80 -14.24 16.80
CA ILE A 269 -33.74 -14.80 17.78
C ILE A 269 -33.46 -16.31 17.84
N ARG A 270 -32.36 -16.70 18.47
CA ARG A 270 -32.16 -18.08 18.91
C ARG A 270 -32.83 -18.19 20.27
N PRO A 271 -33.81 -19.10 20.44
CA PRO A 271 -34.22 -19.51 21.77
C PRO A 271 -32.96 -19.91 22.54
N GLU A 272 -32.75 -19.36 23.72
CA GLU A 272 -31.69 -19.86 24.59
C GLU A 272 -32.04 -21.31 24.89
N LEU A 273 -31.34 -22.26 24.25
CA LEU A 273 -31.36 -23.65 24.68
C LEU A 273 -30.66 -23.66 26.04
N ILE A 274 -31.44 -23.42 27.09
CA ILE A 274 -31.07 -23.79 28.46
C ILE A 274 -30.71 -25.27 28.36
N TYR A 275 -29.48 -25.60 28.75
CA TYR A 275 -28.92 -26.95 28.78
C TYR A 275 -29.82 -27.88 29.62
N ASN A 276 -30.89 -28.40 29.02
CA ASN A 276 -31.55 -29.59 29.53
C ASN A 276 -30.79 -30.77 28.93
N GLN A 277 -29.83 -31.29 29.71
CA GLN A 277 -29.28 -32.61 29.48
C GLN A 277 -30.45 -33.61 29.52
N PHE A 278 -30.96 -34.00 28.36
CA PHE A 278 -31.88 -35.12 28.27
C PHE A 278 -31.08 -36.40 28.55
N ILE A 279 -31.03 -36.79 29.83
CA ILE A 279 -30.63 -38.13 30.23
C ILE A 279 -31.80 -39.05 29.85
N TRP A 280 -31.70 -39.68 28.69
CA TRP A 280 -32.62 -40.74 28.31
C TRP A 280 -32.31 -41.95 29.20
N LYS A 281 -33.21 -42.27 30.13
CA LYS A 281 -33.14 -43.54 30.87
C LYS A 281 -33.54 -44.66 29.90
N LYS A 282 -32.63 -45.63 29.78
CA LYS A 282 -32.72 -46.85 28.95
C LYS A 282 -34.10 -47.48 28.91
#